data_AF-A0A6S6UFZ1-F1
#
_entry.id   AF-A0A6S6UFZ1-F1
#
_cell.length_a   1.000
_cell.length_b   1.000
_cell.length_c   1.000
_cell.angle_alpha   90.00
_cell.angle_beta   90.00
_cell.angle_gamma   90.00
#
_symmetry.space_group_name_H-M   'P 1'
#
loop_
_entity.id
_entity.type
_entity.pdbx_description
1 polymer ?
#
loop_
_entity_poly.entity_id
_entity_poly.type
_entity_poly.pdbx_seq_one_letter_code
_entity_poly.pdbx_strand_id
1 'polypeptide(L)'
;MRLGALFCILYLSFYSNVLAQTAVDIEVEHFTDDMVTVATLDTNFLYTWNERVLASVKAFLSLEKGNHDVLILVTMPKGKPAFVEVSSRPQLKKETTDHLIRRIESLSRPPRSTLTEYAYLITASVGKGCEDPQLKFLPKVALPEEKVRAKYEAADLPGKIKLFQNWVIEDVIPVLAYYEDTFRTELRGVNSIGDILSNKAFDSISSNKLTIENSEYWRATMEVGSGDGLVILSKISIHIAKGEFDLAKRYLNVAQAFPEQNSMALNFYKQFDFRMEWLYDDVREQIRVGKKMQVEGDFEGAALHFEAEIDKFPKSADFNFEKYYSRSLLISEHDPEYIIKLWKDCKEAVYACDPLYNMNVPAKNSKDLYLMSKRHEINLLFDNQVRISENILEYADIALDLEVYGFAAHMYWLIIGNKPDAFPDRDILAHYLYCLEKLGDTENIRTFEEEYTRQKFKKIERERKEAMENSPVYSRSKGIQNKNNKRKKKEKKEKDTKKDLK
;
A
#
# COMPACT_ATOMS: atom_id res chain seq x y z
N MET A 1 75.06 33.28 -22.60
CA MET A 1 73.69 33.46 -23.13
C MET A 1 73.58 32.72 -24.45
N ARG A 2 72.50 31.92 -24.58
CA ARG A 2 71.80 31.52 -25.83
C ARG A 2 72.60 30.74 -26.90
N LEU A 3 72.32 29.44 -27.02
CA LEU A 3 71.31 28.78 -27.88
C LEU A 3 71.88 28.35 -29.24
N GLY A 4 71.66 27.08 -29.57
CA GLY A 4 71.56 26.66 -30.97
C GLY A 4 71.93 25.20 -31.20
N ALA A 5 70.92 24.34 -31.10
CA ALA A 5 70.97 22.92 -31.45
C ALA A 5 70.76 22.71 -32.95
N LEU A 6 71.41 21.67 -33.52
CA LEU A 6 70.83 20.82 -34.57
C LEU A 6 71.71 19.58 -34.75
N PHE A 7 71.21 18.38 -34.41
CA PHE A 7 71.17 17.22 -35.32
C PHE A 7 70.42 16.05 -34.70
N CYS A 8 69.60 15.41 -35.53
CA CYS A 8 68.76 14.26 -35.22
C CYS A 8 69.57 13.01 -34.87
N ILE A 9 69.15 12.29 -33.82
CA ILE A 9 69.33 10.84 -33.73
C ILE A 9 67.98 10.23 -33.34
N LEU A 10 67.35 9.57 -34.31
CA LEU A 10 66.34 8.54 -34.12
C LEU A 10 66.99 7.37 -33.37
N TYR A 11 66.52 7.08 -32.16
CA TYR A 11 66.69 5.77 -31.54
C TYR A 11 65.31 5.28 -31.07
N LEU A 12 64.66 4.55 -31.96
CA LEU A 12 63.58 3.62 -31.65
C LEU A 12 64.22 2.35 -31.09
N SER A 13 63.99 2.05 -29.81
CA SER A 13 64.04 0.68 -29.29
C SER A 13 62.95 0.50 -28.24
N PHE A 14 61.86 -0.09 -28.72
CA PHE A 14 60.93 -1.01 -28.06
C PHE A 14 61.30 -1.41 -26.62
N TYR A 15 60.41 -1.15 -25.67
CA TYR A 15 59.54 -2.17 -25.05
C TYR A 15 58.73 -1.52 -23.91
N SER A 16 57.58 -0.99 -24.27
CA SER A 16 56.43 -1.02 -23.38
C SER A 16 55.21 -1.00 -24.29
N ASN A 17 54.69 -2.20 -24.56
CA ASN A 17 53.28 -2.36 -24.87
C ASN A 17 52.52 -1.80 -23.65
N VAL A 18 52.40 -0.48 -23.56
CA VAL A 18 51.29 0.13 -22.84
C VAL A 18 50.11 -0.25 -23.71
N LEU A 19 49.52 -1.41 -23.42
CA LEU A 19 48.19 -1.75 -23.89
C LEU A 19 47.37 -0.50 -23.67
N ALA A 20 46.93 0.14 -24.75
CA ALA A 20 46.02 1.27 -24.67
C ALA A 20 44.80 0.76 -23.92
N GLN A 21 44.69 1.10 -22.62
CA GLN A 21 43.55 0.71 -21.82
C GLN A 21 42.35 1.46 -22.39
N THR A 22 41.33 0.72 -22.79
CA THR A 22 40.09 1.30 -23.26
C THR A 22 39.48 2.11 -22.11
N ALA A 23 39.02 3.34 -22.38
CA ALA A 23 38.32 4.12 -21.36
C ALA A 23 37.05 3.36 -20.93
N VAL A 24 36.81 3.27 -19.63
CA VAL A 24 35.59 2.66 -19.07
C VAL A 24 34.98 3.65 -18.09
N ASP A 25 33.78 4.10 -18.43
CA ASP A 25 32.93 4.89 -17.55
C ASP A 25 31.91 4.00 -16.85
N ILE A 26 31.58 4.29 -15.59
CA ILE A 26 30.73 3.44 -14.76
C ILE A 26 29.72 4.28 -13.99
N GLU A 27 28.45 3.91 -14.11
CA GLU A 27 27.32 4.41 -13.33
C GLU A 27 26.72 3.28 -12.49
N VAL A 28 26.18 3.61 -11.31
CA VAL A 28 25.57 2.65 -10.39
C VAL A 28 24.17 3.12 -10.01
N GLU A 29 23.19 2.24 -10.16
CA GLU A 29 21.80 2.44 -9.76
C GLU A 29 21.41 1.41 -8.69
N HIS A 30 20.87 1.86 -7.57
CA HIS A 30 20.41 1.00 -6.48
C HIS A 30 18.90 0.78 -6.55
N PHE A 31 18.46 -0.47 -6.42
CA PHE A 31 17.02 -0.82 -6.41
C PHE A 31 16.44 -0.95 -5.00
N THR A 32 17.29 -0.93 -3.98
CA THR A 32 16.91 -1.04 -2.57
C THR A 32 17.06 0.32 -1.91
N ASP A 33 16.03 0.75 -1.19
CA ASP A 33 16.04 1.98 -0.41
C ASP A 33 17.19 2.01 0.62
N ASP A 34 17.76 3.18 0.88
CA ASP A 34 18.92 3.32 1.77
C ASP A 34 18.60 2.90 3.22
N MET A 35 17.41 3.20 3.73
CA MET A 35 17.01 2.76 5.07
C MET A 35 16.82 1.23 5.07
N VAL A 36 16.17 0.67 4.06
CA VAL A 36 16.08 -0.80 3.92
C VAL A 36 17.47 -1.44 3.85
N THR A 37 18.42 -0.78 3.19
CA THR A 37 19.82 -1.22 3.09
C THR A 37 20.50 -1.25 4.46
N VAL A 38 20.33 -0.21 5.28
CA VAL A 38 20.85 -0.14 6.66
C VAL A 38 20.28 -1.26 7.52
N ALA A 39 19.01 -1.62 7.35
CA ALA A 39 18.38 -2.70 8.11
C ALA A 39 18.87 -4.09 7.69
N THR A 40 19.18 -4.26 6.40
CA THR A 40 19.41 -5.60 5.83
C THR A 40 20.89 -5.95 5.67
N LEU A 41 21.79 -4.96 5.62
CA LEU A 41 23.22 -5.13 5.36
C LEU A 41 24.09 -4.29 6.30
N ASP A 42 25.26 -4.82 6.65
CA ASP A 42 26.35 -4.01 7.21
C ASP A 42 26.88 -3.07 6.12
N THR A 43 26.53 -1.78 6.23
CA THR A 43 26.84 -0.77 5.23
C THR A 43 28.33 -0.48 5.10
N ASN A 44 29.11 -0.59 6.19
CA ASN A 44 30.56 -0.44 6.14
C ASN A 44 31.17 -1.56 5.29
N PHE A 45 30.69 -2.79 5.53
CA PHE A 45 31.15 -3.95 4.79
C PHE A 45 30.70 -3.93 3.32
N LEU A 46 29.46 -3.49 3.07
CA LEU A 46 28.90 -3.32 1.74
C LEU A 46 29.70 -2.31 0.91
N TYR A 47 30.01 -1.14 1.47
CA TYR A 47 30.77 -0.10 0.78
C TYR A 47 32.14 -0.61 0.31
N THR A 48 32.93 -1.21 1.22
CA THR A 48 34.25 -1.75 0.88
C THR A 48 34.17 -2.92 -0.12
N TRP A 49 33.09 -3.71 -0.11
CA TRP A 49 32.89 -4.74 -1.12
C TRP A 49 32.52 -4.14 -2.49
N ASN A 50 31.61 -3.16 -2.52
CA ASN A 50 31.21 -2.47 -3.75
C ASN A 50 32.39 -1.79 -4.44
N GLU A 51 33.30 -1.13 -3.70
CA GLU A 51 34.52 -0.56 -4.28
C GLU A 51 35.39 -1.62 -4.99
N ARG A 52 35.52 -2.82 -4.39
CA ARG A 52 36.27 -3.93 -4.99
C ARG A 52 35.58 -4.50 -6.23
N VAL A 53 34.24 -4.53 -6.24
CA VAL A 53 33.44 -4.92 -7.40
C VAL A 53 33.67 -3.92 -8.53
N LEU A 54 33.48 -2.62 -8.28
CA LEU A 54 33.64 -1.56 -9.28
C LEU A 54 35.06 -1.52 -9.85
N ALA A 55 36.08 -1.63 -8.98
CA ALA A 55 37.47 -1.72 -9.41
C ALA A 55 37.72 -2.97 -10.28
N SER A 56 37.13 -4.12 -9.93
CA SER A 56 37.27 -5.35 -10.70
C SER A 56 36.57 -5.27 -12.06
N VAL A 57 35.38 -4.69 -12.12
CA VAL A 57 34.63 -4.44 -13.37
C VAL A 57 35.44 -3.52 -14.27
N LYS A 58 35.90 -2.37 -13.75
CA LYS A 58 36.67 -1.39 -14.51
C LYS A 58 37.97 -1.97 -15.06
N ALA A 59 38.72 -2.68 -14.21
CA ALA A 59 39.97 -3.30 -14.61
C ALA A 59 39.79 -4.45 -15.62
N PHE A 60 38.66 -5.15 -15.56
CA PHE A 60 38.37 -6.23 -16.50
C PHE A 60 37.93 -5.68 -17.86
N LEU A 61 37.00 -4.73 -17.88
CA LEU A 61 36.45 -4.17 -19.11
C LEU A 61 37.43 -3.23 -19.84
N SER A 62 38.43 -2.66 -19.16
CA SER A 62 39.46 -1.83 -19.82
C SER A 62 40.38 -2.62 -20.75
N LEU A 63 40.38 -3.95 -20.62
CA LEU A 63 41.08 -4.87 -21.52
C LEU A 63 40.23 -5.27 -22.73
N GLU A 64 38.93 -4.99 -22.70
CA GLU A 64 38.02 -5.31 -23.80
C GLU A 64 38.25 -4.34 -24.98
N LYS A 65 38.15 -4.88 -26.20
CA LYS A 65 38.38 -4.12 -27.43
C LYS A 65 37.07 -3.73 -28.06
N GLY A 66 36.98 -2.48 -28.51
CA GLY A 66 35.80 -1.96 -29.18
C GLY A 66 34.94 -1.11 -28.25
N ASN A 67 33.70 -0.91 -28.69
CA ASN A 67 32.74 0.01 -28.09
C ASN A 67 31.54 -0.81 -27.60
N HIS A 68 31.27 -0.79 -26.29
CA HIS A 68 30.21 -1.59 -25.68
C HIS A 68 29.51 -0.80 -24.57
N ASP A 69 28.20 -1.00 -24.44
CA ASP A 69 27.52 -0.80 -23.16
C ASP A 69 27.36 -2.17 -22.49
N VAL A 70 27.68 -2.25 -21.21
CA VAL A 70 27.59 -3.48 -20.41
C VAL A 70 26.73 -3.20 -19.17
N LEU A 71 25.74 -4.05 -18.94
CA LEU A 71 24.92 -4.06 -17.74
C LEU A 71 25.35 -5.22 -16.86
N ILE A 72 25.56 -4.95 -15.58
CA ILE A 72 25.95 -5.95 -14.59
C ILE A 72 25.00 -5.80 -13.41
N LEU A 73 24.04 -6.71 -13.31
CA LEU A 73 23.11 -6.75 -12.18
C LEU A 73 23.73 -7.61 -11.09
N VAL A 74 23.96 -7.00 -9.94
CA VAL A 74 24.42 -7.69 -8.72
C VAL A 74 23.22 -7.87 -7.81
N THR A 75 22.94 -9.11 -7.41
CA THR A 75 21.83 -9.43 -6.51
C THR A 75 22.34 -10.19 -5.30
N MET A 76 21.92 -9.76 -4.11
CA MET A 76 22.20 -10.37 -2.81
C MET A 76 20.88 -10.85 -2.19
N PRO A 77 20.44 -12.10 -2.47
CA PRO A 77 19.21 -12.62 -1.89
C PRO A 77 19.37 -12.82 -0.40
N LYS A 78 18.25 -12.73 0.33
CA LYS A 78 18.18 -13.00 1.77
C LYS A 78 18.83 -14.33 2.12
N GLY A 79 19.84 -14.29 2.98
CA GLY A 79 20.56 -15.47 3.50
C GLY A 79 21.39 -16.24 2.47
N LYS A 80 21.52 -15.78 1.23
CA LYS A 80 22.24 -16.47 0.15
C LYS A 80 23.46 -15.67 -0.32
N PRO A 81 24.45 -16.31 -0.96
CA PRO A 81 25.54 -15.60 -1.62
C PRO A 81 25.03 -14.66 -2.72
N ALA A 82 25.77 -13.58 -2.95
CA ALA A 82 25.54 -12.71 -4.09
C ALA A 82 25.78 -13.47 -5.40
N PHE A 83 25.01 -13.13 -6.44
CA PHE A 83 25.23 -13.61 -7.80
C PHE A 83 25.18 -12.46 -8.80
N VAL A 84 25.70 -12.69 -9.99
CA VAL A 84 25.85 -11.65 -11.02
C VAL A 84 25.24 -12.09 -12.35
N GLU A 85 24.46 -11.20 -12.95
CA GLU A 85 23.97 -11.35 -14.32
C GLU A 85 24.61 -10.26 -15.19
N VAL A 86 25.08 -10.63 -16.39
CA VAL A 86 25.73 -9.69 -17.32
C VAL A 86 24.98 -9.65 -18.64
N SER A 87 24.70 -8.43 -19.11
CA SER A 87 24.21 -8.16 -20.46
C SER A 87 25.10 -7.15 -21.16
N SER A 88 25.10 -7.16 -22.49
CA SER A 88 25.88 -6.17 -23.24
C SER A 88 25.31 -5.89 -24.62
N ARG A 89 25.66 -4.72 -25.17
CA ARG A 89 25.43 -4.34 -26.56
C ARG A 89 26.62 -3.55 -27.12
N PRO A 90 27.15 -3.91 -28.31
CA PRO A 90 27.01 -5.22 -28.95
C PRO A 90 27.38 -6.36 -27.97
N GLN A 91 26.77 -7.52 -28.16
CA GLN A 91 26.93 -8.65 -27.24
C GLN A 91 28.40 -9.08 -27.12
N LEU A 92 28.92 -9.05 -25.88
CA LEU A 92 30.21 -9.61 -25.52
C LEU A 92 30.21 -11.14 -25.71
N LYS A 93 31.38 -11.69 -25.97
CA LYS A 93 31.55 -13.15 -26.05
C LYS A 93 31.18 -13.79 -24.72
N LYS A 94 30.56 -14.98 -24.80
CA LYS A 94 30.11 -15.71 -23.61
C LYS A 94 31.27 -16.01 -22.65
N GLU A 95 32.44 -16.32 -23.17
CA GLU A 95 33.63 -16.58 -22.33
C GLU A 95 34.05 -15.32 -21.56
N THR A 96 33.91 -14.14 -22.17
CA THR A 96 34.19 -12.85 -21.53
C THR A 96 33.20 -12.59 -20.40
N THR A 97 31.90 -12.77 -20.65
CA THR A 97 30.86 -12.57 -19.63
C THR A 97 30.99 -13.56 -18.49
N ASP A 98 31.22 -14.85 -18.79
CA ASP A 98 31.38 -15.91 -17.78
C ASP A 98 32.62 -15.65 -16.89
N HIS A 99 33.70 -15.12 -17.47
CA HIS A 99 34.90 -14.77 -16.73
C HIS A 99 34.68 -13.55 -15.82
N LEU A 100 33.96 -12.54 -16.30
CA LEU A 100 33.58 -11.39 -15.47
C LEU A 100 32.72 -11.81 -14.28
N ILE A 101 31.69 -12.65 -14.51
CA ILE A 101 30.82 -13.18 -13.46
C ILE A 101 31.65 -13.91 -12.40
N ARG A 102 32.48 -14.88 -12.80
CA ARG A 102 33.34 -15.63 -11.86
C ARG A 102 34.29 -14.71 -11.10
N ARG A 103 34.84 -13.68 -11.74
CA ARG A 103 35.74 -12.72 -11.10
C ARG A 103 35.03 -11.93 -10.00
N ILE A 104 33.81 -11.48 -10.22
CA ILE A 104 33.03 -10.74 -9.22
C ILE A 104 32.57 -11.67 -8.10
N GLU A 105 32.03 -12.84 -8.43
CA GLU A 105 31.52 -13.81 -7.46
C GLU A 105 32.62 -14.43 -6.58
N SER A 106 33.87 -14.47 -7.07
CA SER A 106 35.03 -14.93 -6.30
C SER A 106 35.64 -13.86 -5.38
N LEU A 107 35.15 -12.61 -5.41
CA LEU A 107 35.59 -11.58 -4.48
C LEU A 107 35.31 -12.03 -3.05
N SER A 108 36.36 -12.03 -2.24
CA SER A 108 36.29 -12.56 -0.88
C SER A 108 35.28 -11.79 -0.03
N ARG A 109 34.44 -12.56 0.67
CA ARG A 109 33.42 -12.09 1.61
C ARG A 109 32.41 -11.14 0.92
N PRO A 110 31.46 -11.64 0.11
CA PRO A 110 30.32 -10.83 -0.30
C PRO A 110 29.42 -10.52 0.91
N PRO A 111 28.87 -9.30 1.01
CA PRO A 111 27.84 -8.97 2.00
C PRO A 111 26.66 -9.94 1.85
N ARG A 112 26.04 -10.29 2.96
CA ARG A 112 24.88 -11.17 2.99
C ARG A 112 23.71 -10.40 3.54
N SER A 113 22.67 -10.28 2.72
CA SER A 113 21.46 -9.62 3.13
C SER A 113 20.71 -10.47 4.15
N THR A 114 20.23 -9.84 5.22
CA THR A 114 19.66 -10.54 6.39
C THR A 114 18.13 -10.48 6.43
N LEU A 115 17.54 -9.36 6.03
CA LEU A 115 16.08 -9.13 6.13
C LEU A 115 15.37 -9.27 4.80
N THR A 116 15.89 -8.68 3.73
CA THR A 116 15.28 -8.66 2.38
C THR A 116 16.32 -8.84 1.28
N GLU A 117 15.93 -8.88 0.01
CA GLU A 117 16.88 -8.86 -1.12
C GLU A 117 17.50 -7.45 -1.29
N TYR A 118 18.80 -7.41 -1.58
CA TYR A 118 19.48 -6.19 -2.00
C TYR A 118 19.98 -6.34 -3.44
N ALA A 119 19.74 -5.35 -4.30
CA ALA A 119 20.19 -5.38 -5.68
C ALA A 119 20.62 -3.99 -6.19
N TYR A 120 21.60 -3.99 -7.07
CA TYR A 120 22.04 -2.79 -7.79
C TYR A 120 22.55 -3.13 -9.18
N LEU A 121 22.42 -2.18 -10.10
CA LEU A 121 22.86 -2.28 -11.47
C LEU A 121 24.11 -1.44 -11.66
N ILE A 122 25.12 -2.03 -12.29
CA ILE A 122 26.29 -1.30 -12.79
C ILE A 122 26.12 -1.18 -14.30
N THR A 123 26.13 0.04 -14.81
CA THR A 123 26.18 0.34 -16.24
C THR A 123 27.60 0.77 -16.57
N ALA A 124 28.25 0.07 -17.49
CA ALA A 124 29.62 0.38 -17.92
C ALA A 124 29.67 0.68 -19.41
N SER A 125 30.22 1.84 -19.76
CA SER A 125 30.47 2.28 -21.13
C SER A 125 31.93 2.06 -21.47
N VAL A 126 32.21 1.09 -22.34
CA VAL A 126 33.55 0.73 -22.81
C VAL A 126 33.85 1.49 -24.11
N GLY A 127 34.98 2.19 -24.15
CA GLY A 127 35.40 2.99 -25.29
C GLY A 127 34.51 4.23 -25.40
N LYS A 128 33.71 4.30 -26.46
CA LYS A 128 32.69 5.34 -26.65
C LYS A 128 31.28 4.91 -26.21
N GLY A 129 31.12 3.70 -25.65
CA GLY A 129 29.81 3.08 -25.48
C GLY A 129 29.21 2.61 -26.81
N CYS A 130 28.05 1.97 -26.78
CA CYS A 130 27.39 1.45 -27.97
C CYS A 130 26.91 2.59 -28.89
N GLU A 131 27.43 2.64 -30.12
CA GLU A 131 27.10 3.69 -31.09
C GLU A 131 25.69 3.53 -31.70
N ASP A 132 25.12 2.31 -31.65
CA ASP A 132 23.75 2.03 -32.09
C ASP A 132 22.81 1.84 -30.88
N PRO A 133 21.97 2.84 -30.56
CA PRO A 133 21.04 2.75 -29.43
C PRO A 133 19.90 1.76 -29.64
N GLN A 134 19.65 1.30 -30.87
CA GLN A 134 18.62 0.29 -31.17
C GLN A 134 19.07 -1.14 -30.88
N LEU A 135 20.37 -1.38 -30.73
CA LEU A 135 20.87 -2.69 -30.33
C LEU A 135 20.37 -3.05 -28.94
N LYS A 136 19.86 -4.28 -28.83
CA LYS A 136 19.33 -4.83 -27.58
C LYS A 136 20.48 -5.38 -26.74
N PHE A 137 20.35 -5.20 -25.43
CA PHE A 137 21.16 -5.86 -24.42
C PHE A 137 20.92 -7.38 -24.44
N LEU A 138 21.99 -8.16 -24.68
CA LEU A 138 21.93 -9.63 -24.70
C LEU A 138 22.99 -10.28 -23.79
N PRO A 139 22.66 -11.37 -23.07
CA PRO A 139 21.30 -11.88 -22.84
C PRO A 139 20.44 -10.88 -22.06
N LYS A 140 19.11 -10.92 -22.20
CA LYS A 140 18.24 -10.00 -21.43
C LYS A 140 18.43 -10.25 -19.93
N VAL A 141 18.82 -9.22 -19.20
CA VAL A 141 18.82 -9.21 -17.73
C VAL A 141 17.50 -8.63 -17.27
N ALA A 142 16.78 -9.35 -16.41
CA ALA A 142 15.53 -8.88 -15.84
C ALA A 142 15.80 -8.11 -14.55
N LEU A 143 15.35 -6.85 -14.47
CA LEU A 143 15.47 -6.04 -13.26
C LEU A 143 14.58 -6.59 -12.12
N PRO A 144 14.85 -6.25 -10.86
CA PRO A 144 14.07 -6.76 -9.73
C PRO A 144 12.55 -6.57 -9.89
N GLU A 145 12.10 -5.38 -10.28
CA GLU A 145 10.69 -5.11 -10.51
C GLU A 145 10.11 -5.91 -11.69
N GLU A 146 10.87 -6.10 -12.78
CA GLU A 146 10.43 -6.95 -13.90
C GLU A 146 10.25 -8.40 -13.45
N LYS A 147 11.16 -8.92 -12.60
CA LYS A 147 11.06 -10.28 -12.03
C LYS A 147 9.81 -10.42 -11.16
N VAL A 148 9.51 -9.41 -10.35
CA VAL A 148 8.29 -9.39 -9.53
C VAL A 148 7.05 -9.35 -10.42
N ARG A 149 7.01 -8.43 -11.38
CA ARG A 149 5.89 -8.27 -12.31
C ARG A 149 5.58 -9.56 -13.06
N ALA A 150 6.60 -10.22 -13.61
CA ALA A 150 6.43 -11.49 -14.31
C ALA A 150 5.83 -12.59 -13.42
N LYS A 151 6.18 -12.63 -12.13
CA LYS A 151 5.56 -13.58 -11.17
C LYS A 151 4.08 -13.29 -10.94
N TYR A 152 3.69 -12.01 -10.87
CA TYR A 152 2.28 -11.63 -10.72
C TYR A 152 1.49 -11.90 -12.00
N GLU A 153 2.02 -11.53 -13.16
CA GLU A 153 1.37 -11.77 -14.46
C GLU A 153 1.15 -13.28 -14.73
N ALA A 154 2.03 -14.14 -14.23
CA ALA A 154 1.91 -15.59 -14.34
C ALA A 154 1.01 -16.24 -13.28
N ALA A 155 0.64 -15.51 -12.21
CA ALA A 155 -0.15 -16.04 -11.10
C ALA A 155 -1.64 -15.77 -11.31
N ASP A 156 -2.47 -16.69 -10.83
CA ASP A 156 -3.90 -16.47 -10.66
C ASP A 156 -4.18 -15.66 -9.39
N LEU A 157 -5.45 -15.30 -9.15
CA LEU A 157 -5.86 -14.51 -8.00
C LEU A 157 -5.36 -15.08 -6.64
N PRO A 158 -5.56 -16.39 -6.31
CA PRO A 158 -4.96 -16.99 -5.11
C PRO A 158 -3.44 -16.90 -5.08
N GLY A 159 -2.77 -17.12 -6.21
CA GLY A 159 -1.32 -16.99 -6.34
C GLY A 159 -0.83 -15.58 -6.04
N LYS A 160 -1.49 -14.54 -6.58
CA LYS A 160 -1.17 -13.13 -6.32
C LYS A 160 -1.37 -12.74 -4.86
N ILE A 161 -2.46 -13.21 -4.25
CA ILE A 161 -2.71 -13.03 -2.80
C ILE A 161 -1.53 -13.59 -1.99
N LYS A 162 -1.14 -14.84 -2.26
CA LYS A 162 -0.04 -15.50 -1.56
C LYS A 162 1.30 -14.83 -1.80
N LEU A 163 1.59 -14.42 -3.04
CA LEU A 163 2.81 -13.68 -3.38
C LEU A 163 2.91 -12.38 -2.59
N PHE A 164 1.81 -11.63 -2.50
CA PHE A 164 1.78 -10.36 -1.78
C PHE A 164 1.91 -10.57 -0.27
N GLN A 165 1.14 -11.49 0.31
CA GLN A 165 1.24 -11.85 1.72
C GLN A 165 2.66 -12.29 2.11
N ASN A 166 3.25 -13.20 1.33
CA ASN A 166 4.59 -13.71 1.61
C ASN A 166 5.63 -12.60 1.55
N TRP A 167 5.59 -11.74 0.53
CA TRP A 167 6.53 -10.62 0.44
C TRP A 167 6.40 -9.66 1.63
N VAL A 168 5.18 -9.33 2.06
CA VAL A 168 5.00 -8.50 3.26
C VAL A 168 5.51 -9.19 4.53
N ILE A 169 5.19 -10.47 4.72
CA ILE A 169 5.58 -11.23 5.91
C ILE A 169 7.08 -11.49 5.98
N GLU A 170 7.72 -11.76 4.84
CA GLU A 170 9.11 -12.21 4.76
C GLU A 170 10.09 -11.06 4.58
N ASP A 171 9.70 -9.97 3.93
CA ASP A 171 10.61 -8.88 3.56
C ASP A 171 10.25 -7.56 4.23
N VAL A 172 8.96 -7.17 4.26
CA VAL A 172 8.55 -5.84 4.76
C VAL A 172 8.47 -5.80 6.29
N ILE A 173 7.69 -6.72 6.88
CA ILE A 173 7.47 -6.77 8.33
C ILE A 173 8.78 -6.89 9.12
N PRO A 174 9.78 -7.70 8.72
CA PRO A 174 11.05 -7.74 9.42
C PRO A 174 11.82 -6.42 9.39
N VAL A 175 11.73 -5.65 8.30
CA VAL A 175 12.34 -4.32 8.21
C VAL A 175 11.62 -3.35 9.15
N LEU A 176 10.29 -3.36 9.18
CA LEU A 176 9.49 -2.53 10.09
C LEU A 176 9.81 -2.86 11.55
N ALA A 177 9.82 -4.14 11.89
CA ALA A 177 10.19 -4.63 13.21
C ALA A 177 11.58 -4.14 13.63
N TYR A 178 12.58 -4.19 12.73
CA TYR A 178 13.91 -3.66 13.00
C TYR A 178 13.88 -2.17 13.38
N TYR A 179 13.11 -1.34 12.67
CA TYR A 179 13.04 0.09 12.96
C TYR A 179 12.19 0.45 14.17
N GLU A 180 11.17 -0.35 14.46
CA GLU A 180 10.29 -0.17 15.62
C GLU A 180 10.88 -0.78 16.90
N ASP A 181 11.86 -1.70 16.82
CA ASP A 181 12.52 -2.36 17.96
C ASP A 181 13.92 -1.77 18.27
N THR A 182 14.73 -1.47 17.24
CA THR A 182 16.19 -1.30 17.41
C THR A 182 16.63 0.13 17.78
N PHE A 183 15.80 1.16 17.56
CA PHE A 183 16.30 2.56 17.59
C PHE A 183 15.65 3.50 18.61
N ARG A 184 14.60 3.10 19.33
CA ARG A 184 13.79 4.07 20.08
C ARG A 184 13.40 3.59 21.48
N THR A 185 14.40 3.36 22.33
CA THR A 185 14.20 2.94 23.73
C THR A 185 13.25 3.83 24.54
N GLU A 186 13.04 5.09 24.12
CA GLU A 186 12.15 6.04 24.80
C GLU A 186 10.70 6.02 24.28
N LEU A 187 10.42 5.42 23.11
CA LEU A 187 9.08 5.38 22.49
C LEU A 187 8.40 4.03 22.74
N ARG A 188 7.76 3.89 23.90
CA ARG A 188 7.17 2.63 24.36
C ARG A 188 6.09 2.10 23.43
N GLY A 189 5.23 2.95 22.89
CA GLY A 189 4.19 2.54 21.94
C GLY A 189 4.82 1.97 20.67
N VAL A 190 5.84 2.64 20.13
CA VAL A 190 6.58 2.17 18.94
C VAL A 190 7.22 0.80 19.18
N ASN A 191 7.91 0.64 20.30
CA ASN A 191 8.53 -0.63 20.69
C ASN A 191 7.48 -1.75 20.82
N SER A 192 6.28 -1.45 21.35
CA SER A 192 5.19 -2.42 21.41
C SER A 192 4.70 -2.86 20.02
N ILE A 193 4.74 -1.99 19.00
CA ILE A 193 4.42 -2.39 17.63
C ILE A 193 5.54 -3.24 17.03
N GLY A 194 6.80 -2.88 17.28
CA GLY A 194 7.96 -3.70 16.93
C GLY A 194 7.84 -5.12 17.49
N ASP A 195 7.47 -5.27 18.76
CA ASP A 195 7.22 -6.56 19.40
C ASP A 195 6.09 -7.36 18.74
N ILE A 196 4.99 -6.69 18.38
CA ILE A 196 3.86 -7.31 17.67
C ILE A 196 4.31 -7.88 16.32
N LEU A 197 5.13 -7.12 15.59
CA LEU A 197 5.66 -7.51 14.28
C LEU A 197 6.71 -8.63 14.38
N SER A 198 7.70 -8.48 15.27
CA SER A 198 8.77 -9.45 15.52
C SER A 198 8.22 -10.82 15.94
N ASN A 199 7.21 -10.84 16.81
CA ASN A 199 6.58 -12.07 17.29
C ASN A 199 5.49 -12.61 16.37
N LYS A 200 5.25 -11.95 15.22
CA LYS A 200 4.19 -12.30 14.27
C LYS A 200 2.82 -12.48 14.93
N ALA A 201 2.48 -11.62 15.88
CA ALA A 201 1.22 -11.74 16.64
C ALA A 201 -0.02 -11.70 15.73
N PHE A 202 0.10 -11.10 14.54
CA PHE A 202 -0.92 -11.07 13.50
C PHE A 202 -1.33 -12.45 12.94
N ASP A 203 -0.55 -13.50 13.17
CA ASP A 203 -0.91 -14.87 12.80
C ASP A 203 -2.09 -15.40 13.65
N SER A 204 -2.20 -14.96 14.90
CA SER A 204 -3.19 -15.48 15.87
C SER A 204 -4.18 -14.44 16.38
N ILE A 205 -3.83 -13.15 16.34
CA ILE A 205 -4.65 -12.04 16.83
C ILE A 205 -5.25 -11.28 15.64
N SER A 206 -6.48 -10.77 15.77
CA SER A 206 -7.13 -9.96 14.73
C SER A 206 -6.40 -8.62 14.54
N SER A 207 -6.42 -8.09 13.33
CA SER A 207 -5.82 -6.79 13.00
C SER A 207 -6.39 -5.65 13.87
N ASN A 208 -7.70 -5.65 14.13
CA ASN A 208 -8.34 -4.67 15.01
C ASN A 208 -7.77 -4.71 16.43
N LYS A 209 -7.61 -5.91 17.02
CA LYS A 209 -7.04 -6.08 18.37
C LYS A 209 -5.58 -5.66 18.47
N LEU A 210 -4.83 -5.78 17.38
CA LEU A 210 -3.43 -5.33 17.33
C LEU A 210 -3.30 -3.84 17.07
N THR A 211 -4.33 -3.20 16.52
CA THR A 211 -4.28 -1.81 16.05
C THR A 211 -5.37 -0.94 16.70
N ILE A 212 -6.56 -0.86 16.14
CA ILE A 212 -7.62 0.09 16.52
C ILE A 212 -8.07 -0.07 17.98
N GLU A 213 -8.10 -1.29 18.49
CA GLU A 213 -8.50 -1.61 19.87
C GLU A 213 -7.30 -1.64 20.84
N ASN A 214 -6.08 -1.33 20.36
CA ASN A 214 -4.85 -1.38 21.13
C ASN A 214 -4.39 0.05 21.50
N SER A 215 -4.40 0.37 22.80
CA SER A 215 -3.88 1.66 23.27
C SER A 215 -2.41 1.88 22.93
N GLU A 216 -1.57 0.84 22.91
CA GLU A 216 -0.15 1.00 22.54
C GLU A 216 0.02 1.36 21.06
N TYR A 217 -0.93 0.99 20.19
CA TYR A 217 -0.93 1.40 18.79
C TYR A 217 -1.24 2.89 18.60
N TRP A 218 -2.23 3.41 19.34
CA TRP A 218 -2.52 4.84 19.32
C TRP A 218 -1.40 5.64 19.97
N ARG A 219 -0.80 5.11 21.04
CA ARG A 219 0.40 5.68 21.63
C ARG A 219 1.54 5.76 20.62
N ALA A 220 1.84 4.67 19.90
CA ALA A 220 2.85 4.66 18.85
C ALA A 220 2.56 5.71 17.78
N THR A 221 1.30 5.82 17.36
CA THR A 221 0.84 6.81 16.37
C THR A 221 1.12 8.25 16.84
N MET A 222 1.03 8.52 18.14
CA MET A 222 1.32 9.85 18.72
C MET A 222 2.81 10.09 18.97
N GLU A 223 3.54 9.04 19.36
CA GLU A 223 4.99 9.08 19.61
C GLU A 223 5.80 9.27 18.33
N VAL A 224 5.34 8.68 17.23
CA VAL A 224 5.88 8.93 15.89
C VAL A 224 5.24 10.19 15.37
N GLY A 225 6.07 11.22 15.13
CA GLY A 225 5.63 12.47 14.51
C GLY A 225 4.83 12.17 13.24
N SER A 226 3.78 12.96 13.03
CA SER A 226 2.97 12.88 11.83
C SER A 226 3.82 13.03 10.55
N GLY A 227 3.66 12.11 9.60
CA GLY A 227 4.36 12.13 8.31
C GLY A 227 5.40 11.01 8.12
N ASP A 228 6.02 10.52 9.20
CA ASP A 228 7.03 9.45 9.18
C ASP A 228 6.44 8.14 8.62
N GLY A 229 5.15 7.90 8.87
CA GLY A 229 4.38 6.84 8.22
C GLY A 229 4.66 5.43 8.71
N LEU A 230 5.64 5.22 9.59
CA LEU A 230 6.04 3.89 10.07
C LEU A 230 4.86 3.11 10.69
N VAL A 231 4.14 3.71 11.65
CA VAL A 231 3.06 3.04 12.38
C VAL A 231 1.86 2.70 11.49
N ILE A 232 1.50 3.59 10.55
CA ILE A 232 0.41 3.30 9.60
C ILE A 232 0.87 2.28 8.54
N LEU A 233 2.15 2.27 8.15
CA LEU A 233 2.73 1.23 7.30
C LEU A 233 2.70 -0.15 7.98
N SER A 234 3.01 -0.22 9.28
CA SER A 234 2.88 -1.45 10.08
C SER A 234 1.44 -1.96 10.09
N LYS A 235 0.46 -1.07 10.23
CA LYS A 235 -0.95 -1.43 10.12
C LYS A 235 -1.34 -1.95 8.73
N ILE A 236 -0.94 -1.26 7.66
CA ILE A 236 -1.21 -1.71 6.29
C ILE A 236 -0.59 -3.10 6.05
N SER A 237 0.63 -3.30 6.54
CA SER A 237 1.34 -4.58 6.44
C SER A 237 0.64 -5.71 7.19
N ILE A 238 0.13 -5.45 8.40
CA ILE A 238 -0.68 -6.41 9.17
C ILE A 238 -1.95 -6.78 8.38
N HIS A 239 -2.65 -5.81 7.80
CA HIS A 239 -3.83 -6.08 6.99
C HIS A 239 -3.48 -6.94 5.76
N ILE A 240 -2.41 -6.62 5.03
CA ILE A 240 -1.96 -7.42 3.88
C ILE A 240 -1.61 -8.85 4.32
N ALA A 241 -0.82 -9.02 5.38
CA ALA A 241 -0.45 -10.34 5.92
C ALA A 241 -1.69 -11.20 6.23
N LYS A 242 -2.79 -10.58 6.69
CA LYS A 242 -4.07 -11.25 6.98
C LYS A 242 -5.02 -11.37 5.79
N GLY A 243 -4.61 -10.97 4.58
CA GLY A 243 -5.43 -10.98 3.37
C GLY A 243 -6.55 -9.94 3.37
N GLU A 244 -6.47 -8.92 4.23
CA GLU A 244 -7.43 -7.81 4.36
C GLU A 244 -7.08 -6.69 3.36
N PHE A 245 -7.01 -7.01 2.07
CA PHE A 245 -6.49 -6.09 1.05
C PHE A 245 -7.35 -4.84 0.87
N ASP A 246 -8.69 -4.94 1.00
CA ASP A 246 -9.58 -3.77 0.89
C ASP A 246 -9.30 -2.74 2.00
N LEU A 247 -9.12 -3.20 3.26
CA LEU A 247 -8.71 -2.34 4.37
C LEU A 247 -7.31 -1.77 4.15
N ALA A 248 -6.35 -2.62 3.75
CA ALA A 248 -4.99 -2.19 3.47
C ALA A 248 -4.96 -1.08 2.39
N LYS A 249 -5.73 -1.25 1.31
CA LYS A 249 -5.85 -0.25 0.24
C LYS A 249 -6.47 1.05 0.73
N ARG A 250 -7.50 1.00 1.58
CA ARG A 250 -8.10 2.19 2.19
C ARG A 250 -7.09 3.00 2.98
N TYR A 251 -6.32 2.34 3.86
CA TYR A 251 -5.28 3.03 4.65
C TYR A 251 -4.12 3.50 3.78
N LEU A 252 -3.72 2.72 2.76
CA LEU A 252 -2.68 3.11 1.81
C LEU A 252 -3.03 4.40 1.07
N ASN A 253 -4.26 4.51 0.55
CA ASN A 253 -4.72 5.70 -0.18
C ASN A 253 -4.64 6.98 0.67
N VAL A 254 -4.91 6.87 1.98
CA VAL A 254 -4.82 8.00 2.91
C VAL A 254 -3.38 8.28 3.30
N ALA A 255 -2.57 7.25 3.58
CA ALA A 255 -1.17 7.40 3.94
C ALA A 255 -0.35 8.07 2.82
N GLN A 256 -0.65 7.72 1.56
CA GLN A 256 -0.01 8.30 0.37
C GLN A 256 -0.41 9.76 0.10
N ALA A 257 -1.41 10.31 0.77
CA ALA A 257 -1.79 11.71 0.60
C ALA A 257 -0.90 12.68 1.41
N PHE A 258 -0.14 12.17 2.38
CA PHE A 258 0.74 12.96 3.26
C PHE A 258 2.13 12.34 3.47
N PRO A 259 2.83 11.84 2.45
CA PRO A 259 4.12 11.23 2.65
C PRO A 259 5.15 12.32 2.98
N GLU A 260 5.91 12.12 4.05
CA GLU A 260 7.17 12.83 4.20
C GLU A 260 8.09 12.45 3.03
N GLN A 261 8.65 13.47 2.37
CA GLN A 261 9.58 13.26 1.26
C GLN A 261 10.79 12.46 1.75
N ASN A 262 11.19 11.44 0.99
CA ASN A 262 12.31 10.55 1.31
C ASN A 262 12.13 9.68 2.57
N SER A 263 10.89 9.41 2.99
CA SER A 263 10.63 8.38 4.00
C SER A 263 10.69 6.96 3.40
N MET A 264 11.19 5.99 4.18
CA MET A 264 11.09 4.57 3.84
C MET A 264 9.64 4.15 3.60
N ALA A 265 8.70 4.75 4.34
CA ALA A 265 7.29 4.46 4.21
C ALA A 265 6.77 4.75 2.79
N LEU A 266 7.19 5.88 2.20
CA LEU A 266 6.84 6.23 0.82
C LEU A 266 7.31 5.16 -0.20
N ASN A 267 8.50 4.59 -0.01
CA ASN A 267 9.01 3.57 -0.92
C ASN A 267 8.24 2.25 -0.81
N PHE A 268 7.85 1.83 0.39
CA PHE A 268 6.94 0.70 0.54
C PHE A 268 5.53 1.00 0.01
N TYR A 269 5.01 2.21 0.18
CA TYR A 269 3.70 2.58 -0.37
C TYR A 269 3.66 2.47 -1.89
N LYS A 270 4.71 2.89 -2.60
CA LYS A 270 4.81 2.71 -4.06
C LYS A 270 4.78 1.23 -4.43
N GLN A 271 5.50 0.39 -3.67
CA GLN A 271 5.50 -1.05 -3.91
C GLN A 271 4.16 -1.71 -3.60
N PHE A 272 3.46 -1.25 -2.56
CA PHE A 272 2.12 -1.72 -2.25
C PHE A 272 1.14 -1.35 -3.35
N ASP A 273 1.24 -0.14 -3.90
CA ASP A 273 0.34 0.38 -4.91
C ASP A 273 0.32 -0.48 -6.18
N PHE A 274 1.48 -0.73 -6.80
CA PHE A 274 1.51 -1.54 -8.02
C PHE A 274 1.13 -3.01 -7.77
N ARG A 275 1.46 -3.57 -6.60
CA ARG A 275 1.08 -4.95 -6.25
C ARG A 275 -0.42 -5.07 -6.00
N MET A 276 -1.02 -4.06 -5.36
CA MET A 276 -2.46 -3.93 -5.24
C MET A 276 -3.09 -3.84 -6.63
N GLU A 277 -2.58 -2.99 -7.51
CA GLU A 277 -3.16 -2.84 -8.85
C GLU A 277 -3.16 -4.15 -9.64
N TRP A 278 -2.05 -4.90 -9.65
CA TRP A 278 -1.99 -6.22 -10.31
C TRP A 278 -2.93 -7.26 -9.69
N LEU A 279 -3.20 -7.18 -8.38
CA LEU A 279 -4.19 -8.02 -7.70
C LEU A 279 -5.61 -7.63 -8.10
N TYR A 280 -5.93 -6.33 -8.08
CA TYR A 280 -7.26 -5.82 -8.38
C TYR A 280 -7.60 -5.88 -9.87
N ASP A 281 -6.63 -5.97 -10.77
CA ASP A 281 -6.86 -6.35 -12.17
C ASP A 281 -7.66 -7.65 -12.28
N ASP A 282 -7.26 -8.69 -11.54
CA ASP A 282 -7.96 -9.97 -11.56
C ASP A 282 -9.33 -9.88 -10.88
N VAL A 283 -9.43 -9.15 -9.76
CA VAL A 283 -10.71 -8.90 -9.08
C VAL A 283 -11.70 -8.23 -10.05
N ARG A 284 -11.26 -7.19 -10.78
CA ARG A 284 -12.09 -6.50 -11.77
C ARG A 284 -12.51 -7.42 -12.92
N GLU A 285 -11.62 -8.31 -13.37
CA GLU A 285 -11.95 -9.30 -14.39
C GLU A 285 -13.01 -10.29 -13.89
N GLN A 286 -12.90 -10.79 -12.66
CA GLN A 286 -13.92 -11.69 -12.09
C GLN A 286 -15.27 -11.00 -11.87
N ILE A 287 -15.26 -9.71 -11.47
CA ILE A 287 -16.47 -8.88 -11.42
C ILE A 287 -17.10 -8.75 -12.80
N ARG A 288 -16.29 -8.53 -13.85
CA ARG A 288 -16.77 -8.41 -15.23
C ARG A 288 -17.43 -9.71 -15.72
N VAL A 289 -16.86 -10.87 -15.38
CA VAL A 289 -17.45 -12.18 -15.69
C VAL A 289 -18.83 -12.33 -15.03
N GLY A 290 -18.93 -12.10 -13.72
CA GLY A 290 -20.21 -12.20 -13.01
C GLY A 290 -21.25 -11.18 -13.49
N LYS A 291 -20.84 -9.95 -13.81
CA LYS A 291 -21.73 -8.93 -14.39
C LYS A 291 -22.24 -9.31 -15.77
N LYS A 292 -21.46 -10.02 -16.58
CA LYS A 292 -21.94 -10.55 -17.87
C LYS A 292 -23.09 -11.54 -17.66
N MET A 293 -22.97 -12.45 -16.70
CA MET A 293 -24.05 -13.38 -16.34
C MET A 293 -25.30 -12.63 -15.86
N GLN A 294 -25.14 -11.57 -15.04
CA GLN A 294 -26.27 -10.71 -14.64
C GLN A 294 -26.96 -10.05 -15.84
N VAL A 295 -26.20 -9.56 -16.83
CA VAL A 295 -26.77 -8.96 -18.05
C VAL A 295 -27.52 -9.99 -18.90
N GLU A 296 -27.06 -11.23 -18.92
CA GLU A 296 -27.69 -12.36 -19.61
C GLU A 296 -28.92 -12.91 -18.85
N GLY A 297 -29.19 -12.44 -17.63
CA GLY A 297 -30.28 -12.89 -16.79
C GLY A 297 -29.97 -14.16 -15.98
N ASP A 298 -28.74 -14.68 -16.04
CA ASP A 298 -28.28 -15.81 -15.23
C ASP A 298 -27.80 -15.33 -13.85
N PHE A 299 -28.75 -14.88 -13.04
CA PHE A 299 -28.46 -14.33 -11.71
C PHE A 299 -28.01 -15.41 -10.71
N GLU A 300 -28.50 -16.65 -10.85
CA GLU A 300 -28.08 -17.78 -10.01
C GLU A 300 -26.63 -18.18 -10.34
N GLY A 301 -26.30 -18.31 -11.63
CA GLY A 301 -24.92 -18.54 -12.08
C GLY A 301 -23.98 -17.42 -11.62
N ALA A 302 -24.41 -16.16 -11.71
CA ALA A 302 -23.64 -15.03 -11.18
C ALA A 302 -23.42 -15.12 -9.66
N ALA A 303 -24.43 -15.51 -8.89
CA ALA A 303 -24.31 -15.67 -7.44
C ALA A 303 -23.35 -16.82 -7.06
N LEU A 304 -23.43 -17.95 -7.77
CA LEU A 304 -22.52 -19.09 -7.59
C LEU A 304 -21.09 -18.75 -8.00
N HIS A 305 -20.91 -17.98 -9.08
CA HIS A 305 -19.61 -17.45 -9.50
C HIS A 305 -18.96 -16.63 -8.37
N PHE A 306 -19.66 -15.64 -7.82
CA PHE A 306 -19.12 -14.83 -6.72
C PHE A 306 -18.92 -15.62 -5.43
N GLU A 307 -19.72 -16.66 -5.17
CA GLU A 307 -19.48 -17.58 -4.06
C GLU A 307 -18.16 -18.35 -4.22
N ALA A 308 -17.87 -18.85 -5.42
CA ALA A 308 -16.58 -19.48 -5.73
C ALA A 308 -15.39 -18.51 -5.66
N GLU A 309 -15.58 -17.24 -6.03
CA GLU A 309 -14.54 -16.21 -5.89
C GLU A 309 -14.31 -15.79 -4.44
N ILE A 310 -15.35 -15.78 -3.59
CA ILE A 310 -15.20 -15.57 -2.14
C ILE A 310 -14.37 -16.68 -1.49
N ASP A 311 -14.51 -17.93 -1.92
CA ASP A 311 -13.67 -19.02 -1.40
C ASP A 311 -12.17 -18.81 -1.68
N LYS A 312 -11.86 -18.15 -2.81
CA LYS A 312 -10.48 -17.79 -3.21
C LYS A 312 -9.99 -16.52 -2.54
N PHE A 313 -10.87 -15.54 -2.37
CA PHE A 313 -10.56 -14.23 -1.79
C PHE A 313 -11.68 -13.80 -0.81
N PRO A 314 -11.67 -14.34 0.43
CA PRO A 314 -12.81 -14.25 1.35
C PRO A 314 -13.05 -12.84 1.90
N LYS A 315 -12.05 -11.96 1.84
CA LYS A 315 -12.08 -10.61 2.40
C LYS A 315 -12.23 -9.53 1.34
N SER A 316 -12.99 -9.83 0.28
CA SER A 316 -13.37 -8.88 -0.77
C SER A 316 -14.78 -8.34 -0.54
N ALA A 317 -14.89 -7.04 -0.30
CA ALA A 317 -16.15 -6.32 -0.22
C ALA A 317 -16.90 -6.38 -1.55
N ASP A 318 -16.19 -6.28 -2.68
CA ASP A 318 -16.76 -6.38 -4.02
C ASP A 318 -17.44 -7.73 -4.27
N PHE A 319 -16.75 -8.85 -4.01
CA PHE A 319 -17.37 -10.17 -4.23
C PHE A 319 -18.56 -10.43 -3.30
N ASN A 320 -18.45 -10.01 -2.04
CA ASN A 320 -19.57 -10.12 -1.09
C ASN A 320 -20.76 -9.26 -1.54
N PHE A 321 -20.52 -8.05 -2.03
CA PHE A 321 -21.56 -7.16 -2.53
C PHE A 321 -22.20 -7.67 -3.82
N GLU A 322 -21.39 -8.11 -4.79
CA GLU A 322 -21.90 -8.61 -6.07
C GLU A 322 -22.66 -9.94 -5.92
N LYS A 323 -22.27 -10.81 -4.97
CA LYS A 323 -23.07 -11.97 -4.57
C LYS A 323 -24.44 -11.55 -4.04
N TYR A 324 -24.49 -10.55 -3.15
CA TYR A 324 -25.75 -9.97 -2.67
C TYR A 324 -26.57 -9.42 -3.83
N TYR A 325 -25.93 -8.66 -4.74
CA TYR A 325 -26.60 -7.99 -5.83
C TYR A 325 -27.25 -9.00 -6.79
N SER A 326 -26.51 -10.03 -7.21
CA SER A 326 -27.04 -11.15 -8.02
C SER A 326 -28.26 -11.81 -7.34
N ARG A 327 -28.17 -12.11 -6.04
CA ARG A 327 -29.30 -12.67 -5.28
C ARG A 327 -30.48 -11.72 -5.18
N SER A 328 -30.25 -10.42 -5.09
CA SER A 328 -31.31 -9.42 -5.05
C SER A 328 -32.08 -9.32 -6.37
N LEU A 329 -31.42 -9.55 -7.51
CA LEU A 329 -32.03 -9.56 -8.83
C LEU A 329 -32.95 -10.79 -9.01
N LEU A 330 -32.55 -11.96 -8.49
CA LEU A 330 -33.40 -13.18 -8.48
C LEU A 330 -34.74 -12.97 -7.78
N ILE A 331 -34.74 -12.19 -6.71
CA ILE A 331 -35.94 -11.93 -5.90
C ILE A 331 -36.55 -10.55 -6.19
N SER A 332 -36.19 -9.91 -7.30
CA SER A 332 -36.60 -8.53 -7.60
C SER A 332 -38.11 -8.33 -7.74
N GLU A 333 -38.84 -9.38 -8.12
CA GLU A 333 -40.31 -9.40 -8.19
C GLU A 333 -40.99 -9.62 -6.82
N HIS A 334 -40.23 -9.97 -5.78
CA HIS A 334 -40.77 -10.14 -4.43
C HIS A 334 -41.03 -8.79 -3.73
N ASP A 335 -41.70 -8.84 -2.59
CA ASP A 335 -41.88 -7.66 -1.74
C ASP A 335 -40.51 -7.04 -1.36
N PRO A 336 -40.34 -5.71 -1.44
CA PRO A 336 -39.12 -5.02 -1.04
C PRO A 336 -38.58 -5.40 0.35
N GLU A 337 -39.43 -5.86 1.27
CA GLU A 337 -39.01 -6.38 2.58
C GLU A 337 -38.06 -7.58 2.47
N TYR A 338 -38.18 -8.42 1.44
CA TYR A 338 -37.25 -9.53 1.21
C TYR A 338 -35.86 -9.04 0.81
N ILE A 339 -35.77 -8.03 -0.06
CA ILE A 339 -34.50 -7.43 -0.48
C ILE A 339 -33.83 -6.72 0.71
N ILE A 340 -34.61 -6.00 1.52
CA ILE A 340 -34.11 -5.34 2.75
C ILE A 340 -33.57 -6.38 3.73
N LYS A 341 -34.26 -7.52 3.88
CA LYS A 341 -33.80 -8.61 4.74
C LYS A 341 -32.51 -9.24 4.21
N LEU A 342 -32.46 -9.55 2.91
CA LEU A 342 -31.26 -10.08 2.26
C LEU A 342 -30.06 -9.15 2.47
N TRP A 343 -30.26 -7.83 2.31
CA TRP A 343 -29.20 -6.87 2.58
C TRP A 343 -28.76 -6.88 4.03
N LYS A 344 -29.71 -6.92 4.97
CA LYS A 344 -29.41 -7.00 6.41
C LYS A 344 -28.53 -8.20 6.74
N ASP A 345 -28.74 -9.33 6.06
CA ASP A 345 -28.02 -10.58 6.30
C ASP A 345 -26.62 -10.57 5.64
N CYS A 346 -26.42 -9.81 4.56
CA CYS A 346 -25.14 -9.75 3.83
C CYS A 346 -24.22 -8.58 4.26
N LYS A 347 -24.77 -7.48 4.79
CA LYS A 347 -24.02 -6.23 4.98
C LYS A 347 -22.81 -6.35 5.90
N GLU A 348 -22.85 -7.24 6.88
CA GLU A 348 -21.76 -7.42 7.85
C GLU A 348 -20.52 -7.97 7.15
N ALA A 349 -20.68 -8.89 6.20
CA ALA A 349 -19.56 -9.42 5.42
C ALA A 349 -18.92 -8.35 4.53
N VAL A 350 -19.74 -7.51 3.89
CA VAL A 350 -19.24 -6.39 3.05
C VAL A 350 -18.50 -5.36 3.90
N TYR A 351 -19.11 -4.87 4.98
CA TYR A 351 -18.50 -3.83 5.82
C TYR A 351 -17.36 -4.32 6.72
N ALA A 352 -17.25 -5.63 6.97
CA ALA A 352 -16.06 -6.19 7.60
C ALA A 352 -14.83 -6.12 6.66
N CYS A 353 -15.03 -6.16 5.35
CA CYS A 353 -13.98 -6.03 4.34
C CYS A 353 -13.66 -4.55 4.05
N ASP A 354 -14.68 -3.70 3.94
CA ASP A 354 -14.52 -2.26 3.78
C ASP A 354 -15.67 -1.50 4.46
N PRO A 355 -15.46 -0.90 5.65
CA PRO A 355 -16.48 -0.16 6.39
C PRO A 355 -17.06 1.04 5.64
N LEU A 356 -16.31 1.55 4.66
CA LEU A 356 -16.62 2.73 3.85
C LEU A 356 -17.17 2.35 2.46
N TYR A 357 -17.42 1.06 2.20
CA TYR A 357 -17.81 0.56 0.89
C TYR A 357 -19.08 1.21 0.34
N ASN A 358 -18.98 1.83 -0.83
CA ASN A 358 -20.11 2.49 -1.49
C ASN A 358 -20.99 1.48 -2.22
N MET A 359 -22.31 1.61 -2.09
CA MET A 359 -23.27 0.66 -2.62
C MET A 359 -24.63 1.29 -2.87
N ASN A 360 -25.37 0.69 -3.79
CA ASN A 360 -26.76 1.06 -4.10
C ASN A 360 -27.71 -0.02 -3.58
N VAL A 361 -28.09 0.07 -2.31
CA VAL A 361 -29.00 -0.86 -1.62
C VAL A 361 -30.26 -0.16 -1.08
N PRO A 362 -31.38 -0.86 -0.83
CA PRO A 362 -32.55 -0.23 -0.24
C PRO A 362 -32.28 0.27 1.19
N ALA A 363 -32.58 1.55 1.46
CA ALA A 363 -32.49 2.11 2.80
C ALA A 363 -33.74 1.78 3.63
N LYS A 364 -33.56 1.24 4.85
CA LYS A 364 -34.68 0.96 5.76
C LYS A 364 -35.24 2.24 6.39
N ASN A 365 -34.40 3.25 6.61
CA ASN A 365 -34.82 4.51 7.19
C ASN A 365 -34.01 5.73 6.74
N SER A 366 -34.41 6.93 7.16
CA SER A 366 -33.74 8.17 6.76
C SER A 366 -32.30 8.29 7.26
N LYS A 367 -31.95 7.73 8.44
CA LYS A 367 -30.55 7.63 8.90
C LYS A 367 -29.77 6.71 7.96
N ASP A 368 -30.30 5.53 7.63
CA ASP A 368 -29.62 4.60 6.72
C ASP A 368 -29.37 5.25 5.34
N LEU A 369 -30.37 5.96 4.80
CA LEU A 369 -30.21 6.66 3.52
C LEU A 369 -29.14 7.76 3.58
N TYR A 370 -29.04 8.48 4.70
CA TYR A 370 -27.98 9.46 4.93
C TYR A 370 -26.60 8.81 5.00
N LEU A 371 -26.44 7.72 5.76
CA LEU A 371 -25.16 7.00 5.84
C LEU A 371 -24.76 6.42 4.47
N MET A 372 -25.72 5.99 3.67
CA MET A 372 -25.46 5.59 2.29
C MET A 372 -25.01 6.75 1.41
N SER A 373 -25.65 7.93 1.52
CA SER A 373 -25.21 9.10 0.75
C SER A 373 -23.79 9.51 1.14
N LYS A 374 -23.44 9.39 2.42
CA LYS A 374 -22.07 9.63 2.90
C LYS A 374 -21.04 8.69 2.26
N ARG A 375 -21.35 7.40 2.12
CA ARG A 375 -20.48 6.48 1.36
C ARG A 375 -20.42 6.80 -0.13
N HIS A 376 -21.50 7.31 -0.70
CA HIS A 376 -21.52 7.77 -2.09
C HIS A 376 -20.64 9.00 -2.33
N GLU A 377 -20.65 9.95 -1.39
CA GLU A 377 -19.79 11.14 -1.42
C GLU A 377 -18.30 10.77 -1.48
N ILE A 378 -17.89 9.65 -0.86
CA ILE A 378 -16.50 9.18 -0.91
C ILE A 378 -16.03 8.95 -2.35
N ASN A 379 -16.85 8.29 -3.18
CA ASN A 379 -16.47 8.00 -4.56
C ASN A 379 -16.42 9.26 -5.45
N LEU A 380 -17.15 10.31 -5.07
CA LEU A 380 -17.17 11.57 -5.83
C LEU A 380 -15.98 12.46 -5.46
N LEU A 381 -15.61 12.48 -4.18
CA LEU A 381 -14.64 13.42 -3.63
C LEU A 381 -13.20 12.88 -3.65
N PHE A 382 -13.01 11.55 -3.68
CA PHE A 382 -11.72 10.93 -3.43
C PHE A 382 -11.27 9.99 -4.56
N ASP A 383 -11.47 10.40 -5.81
CA ASP A 383 -11.08 9.62 -7.01
C ASP A 383 -9.55 9.58 -7.25
N ASN A 384 -8.77 10.44 -6.59
CA ASN A 384 -7.31 10.47 -6.66
C ASN A 384 -6.66 11.09 -5.41
N GLN A 385 -5.35 10.88 -5.24
CA GLN A 385 -4.56 11.31 -4.07
C GLN A 385 -4.57 12.82 -3.82
N VAL A 386 -4.51 13.64 -4.87
CA VAL A 386 -4.51 15.11 -4.74
C VAL A 386 -5.82 15.56 -4.07
N ARG A 387 -6.95 15.03 -4.55
CA ARG A 387 -8.26 15.34 -3.95
C ARG A 387 -8.42 14.80 -2.55
N ILE A 388 -7.81 13.65 -2.21
CA ILE A 388 -7.76 13.15 -0.82
C ILE A 388 -7.08 14.17 0.07
N SER A 389 -5.92 14.69 -0.31
CA SER A 389 -5.21 15.66 0.53
C SER A 389 -6.02 16.95 0.73
N GLU A 390 -6.68 17.44 -0.33
CA GLU A 390 -7.50 18.67 -0.30
C GLU A 390 -8.76 18.51 0.54
N ASN A 391 -9.41 17.35 0.47
CA ASN A 391 -10.71 17.08 1.08
C ASN A 391 -10.61 16.17 2.32
N ILE A 392 -9.41 16.04 2.91
CA ILE A 392 -9.14 15.08 4.00
C ILE A 392 -10.04 15.29 5.23
N LEU A 393 -10.39 16.55 5.54
CA LEU A 393 -11.28 16.85 6.67
C LEU A 393 -12.69 16.33 6.41
N GLU A 394 -13.22 16.53 5.20
CA GLU A 394 -14.51 15.98 4.78
C GLU A 394 -14.48 14.45 4.84
N TYR A 395 -13.36 13.83 4.45
CA TYR A 395 -13.21 12.38 4.54
C TYR A 395 -13.24 11.88 6.00
N ALA A 396 -12.55 12.61 6.89
CA ALA A 396 -12.56 12.33 8.32
C ALA A 396 -13.96 12.43 8.92
N ASP A 397 -14.69 13.48 8.57
CA ASP A 397 -16.06 13.70 9.00
C ASP A 397 -17.04 12.64 8.46
N ILE A 398 -16.86 12.21 7.21
CA ILE A 398 -17.63 11.10 6.64
C ILE A 398 -17.35 9.80 7.42
N ALA A 399 -16.08 9.47 7.68
CA ALA A 399 -15.75 8.27 8.45
C ALA A 399 -16.30 8.34 9.89
N LEU A 400 -16.32 9.54 10.48
CA LEU A 400 -16.92 9.80 11.78
C LEU A 400 -18.44 9.59 11.77
N ASP A 401 -19.15 10.10 10.75
CA ASP A 401 -20.60 9.88 10.57
C ASP A 401 -20.94 8.40 10.42
N LEU A 402 -20.06 7.67 9.73
CA LEU A 402 -20.18 6.23 9.51
C LEU A 402 -19.75 5.39 10.72
N GLU A 403 -19.36 6.03 11.82
CA GLU A 403 -18.92 5.40 13.07
C GLU A 403 -17.66 4.53 12.88
N VAL A 404 -16.85 4.82 11.85
CA VAL A 404 -15.57 4.15 11.55
C VAL A 404 -14.44 4.89 12.29
N TYR A 405 -14.52 4.92 13.62
CA TYR A 405 -13.71 5.78 14.48
C TYR A 405 -12.20 5.58 14.31
N GLY A 406 -11.73 4.34 14.11
CA GLY A 406 -10.31 4.08 13.86
C GLY A 406 -9.79 4.69 12.56
N PHE A 407 -10.60 4.71 11.50
CA PHE A 407 -10.22 5.36 10.24
C PHE A 407 -10.29 6.89 10.37
N ALA A 408 -11.33 7.40 11.03
CA ALA A 408 -11.48 8.83 11.33
C ALA A 408 -10.31 9.38 12.16
N ALA A 409 -9.92 8.69 13.23
CA ALA A 409 -8.79 9.05 14.08
C ALA A 409 -7.49 9.19 13.29
N HIS A 410 -7.19 8.26 12.38
CA HIS A 410 -6.01 8.35 11.51
C HIS A 410 -5.99 9.62 10.66
N MET A 411 -7.12 9.96 10.03
CA MET A 411 -7.18 11.17 9.22
C MET A 411 -7.06 12.44 10.05
N TYR A 412 -7.72 12.52 11.22
CA TYR A 412 -7.57 13.67 12.10
C TYR A 412 -6.12 13.83 12.59
N TRP A 413 -5.45 12.73 12.92
CA TRP A 413 -4.03 12.76 13.31
C TRP A 413 -3.13 13.24 12.16
N LEU A 414 -3.36 12.75 10.93
CA LEU A 414 -2.64 13.21 9.74
C LEU A 414 -2.86 14.71 9.48
N ILE A 415 -4.08 15.22 9.70
CA ILE A 415 -4.40 16.65 9.56
C ILE A 415 -3.62 17.48 10.57
N ILE A 416 -3.64 17.11 11.86
CA ILE A 416 -2.91 17.83 12.94
C ILE A 416 -1.45 18.01 12.55
N GLY A 417 -0.87 16.95 11.98
CA GLY A 417 0.52 16.90 11.63
C GLY A 417 0.97 17.64 10.38
N ASN A 418 0.18 17.50 9.32
CA ASN A 418 0.57 17.97 7.99
C ASN A 418 -0.13 19.27 7.59
N LYS A 419 -1.23 19.62 8.27
CA LYS A 419 -2.10 20.76 7.96
C LYS A 419 -2.61 21.44 9.25
N PRO A 420 -1.75 21.78 10.22
CA PRO A 420 -2.18 22.29 11.53
C PRO A 420 -3.03 23.57 11.43
N ASP A 421 -2.72 24.45 10.48
CA ASP A 421 -3.38 25.75 10.32
C ASP A 421 -4.47 25.77 9.22
N ALA A 422 -4.72 24.63 8.55
CA ALA A 422 -5.63 24.62 7.40
C ALA A 422 -7.11 24.73 7.80
N PHE A 423 -7.44 24.45 9.06
CA PHE A 423 -8.82 24.38 9.55
C PHE A 423 -8.99 25.13 10.89
N PRO A 424 -8.78 26.46 10.92
CA PRO A 424 -8.73 27.25 12.16
C PRO A 424 -10.05 27.24 12.95
N ASP A 425 -11.18 27.04 12.27
CA ASP A 425 -12.51 26.98 12.89
C ASP A 425 -12.85 25.60 13.49
N ARG A 426 -11.96 24.61 13.35
CA ARG A 426 -12.17 23.22 13.76
C ARG A 426 -11.15 22.80 14.80
N ASP A 427 -11.63 22.33 15.96
CA ASP A 427 -10.78 21.69 16.97
C ASP A 427 -10.47 20.24 16.55
N ILE A 428 -9.49 20.07 15.66
CA ILE A 428 -9.12 18.76 15.09
C ILE A 428 -8.64 17.79 16.17
N LEU A 429 -7.88 18.28 17.16
CA LEU A 429 -7.42 17.46 18.28
C LEU A 429 -8.60 16.92 19.08
N ALA A 430 -9.63 17.72 19.36
CA ALA A 430 -10.83 17.22 20.03
C ALA A 430 -11.56 16.13 19.22
N HIS A 431 -11.53 16.19 17.89
CA HIS A 431 -12.11 15.14 17.03
C HIS A 431 -11.32 13.85 17.07
N TYR A 432 -9.99 13.95 17.04
CA TYR A 432 -9.10 12.82 17.24
C TYR A 432 -9.35 12.14 18.60
N LEU A 433 -9.33 12.91 19.69
CA LEU A 433 -9.55 12.40 21.05
C LEU A 433 -10.97 11.83 21.24
N TYR A 434 -11.98 12.41 20.57
CA TYR A 434 -13.33 11.86 20.56
C TYR A 434 -13.38 10.49 19.89
N CYS A 435 -12.65 10.30 18.78
CA CYS A 435 -12.56 8.98 18.14
C CYS A 435 -11.90 7.97 19.08
N LEU A 436 -10.80 8.33 19.76
CA LEU A 436 -10.16 7.47 20.75
C LEU A 436 -11.10 7.09 21.91
N GLU A 437 -11.95 8.03 22.36
CA GLU A 437 -12.94 7.75 23.40
C GLU A 437 -13.93 6.68 22.94
N LYS A 438 -14.42 6.78 21.70
CA LYS A 438 -15.33 5.78 21.12
C LYS A 438 -14.68 4.42 20.90
N LEU A 439 -13.35 4.39 20.77
CA LEU A 439 -12.56 3.16 20.72
C LEU A 439 -12.20 2.60 22.10
N GLY A 440 -12.49 3.34 23.18
CA GLY A 440 -12.23 2.93 24.56
C GLY A 440 -10.84 3.27 25.08
N ASP A 441 -10.04 4.03 24.33
CA ASP A 441 -8.65 4.35 24.68
C ASP A 441 -8.57 5.54 25.64
N THR A 442 -8.93 5.29 26.91
CA THR A 442 -8.92 6.33 27.95
C THR A 442 -7.52 6.66 28.49
N GLU A 443 -6.52 5.81 28.27
CA GLU A 443 -5.17 6.00 28.78
C GLU A 443 -4.47 7.14 28.02
N ASN A 444 -4.45 7.06 26.70
CA ASN A 444 -3.85 8.08 25.84
C ASN A 444 -4.60 9.41 25.92
N ILE A 445 -5.91 9.40 26.11
CA ILE A 445 -6.69 10.63 26.26
C ILE A 445 -6.27 11.43 27.50
N ARG A 446 -5.88 10.77 28.60
CA ARG A 446 -5.48 11.43 29.84
C ARG A 446 -4.19 12.24 29.70
N THR A 447 -3.39 12.03 28.67
CA THR A 447 -2.20 12.86 28.45
C THR A 447 -2.54 14.26 27.94
N PHE A 448 -3.81 14.53 27.58
CA PHE A 448 -4.30 15.78 27.03
C PHE A 448 -5.32 16.47 27.97
N GLU A 449 -5.05 16.52 29.28
CA GLU A 449 -6.02 16.93 30.32
C GLU A 449 -6.70 18.29 30.06
N GLU A 450 -6.00 19.26 29.45
CA GLU A 450 -6.56 20.60 29.16
C GLU A 450 -7.51 20.59 27.94
N GLU A 451 -7.26 19.71 26.97
CA GLU A 451 -7.96 19.62 25.69
C GLU A 451 -9.10 18.60 25.74
N TYR A 452 -9.01 17.64 26.65
CA TYR A 452 -10.05 16.67 26.96
C TYR A 452 -11.15 17.30 27.83
N THR A 453 -12.25 17.70 27.19
CA THR A 453 -13.46 18.07 27.93
C THR A 453 -14.68 17.33 27.39
N ARG A 454 -15.46 16.74 28.30
CA ARG A 454 -16.78 16.15 27.96
C ARG A 454 -17.70 17.14 27.23
N GLN A 455 -17.50 18.44 27.43
CA GLN A 455 -18.24 19.49 26.72
C GLN A 455 -17.88 19.54 25.23
N LYS A 456 -16.59 19.46 24.87
CA LYS A 456 -16.15 19.38 23.47
C LYS A 456 -16.72 18.15 22.76
N PHE A 457 -16.72 16.99 23.41
CA PHE A 457 -17.28 15.76 22.81
C PHE A 457 -18.79 15.85 22.58
N LYS A 458 -19.54 16.40 23.54
CA LYS A 458 -20.98 16.69 23.35
C LYS A 458 -21.23 17.68 22.22
N LYS A 459 -20.34 18.67 22.04
CA LYS A 459 -20.40 19.62 20.93
C LYS A 459 -20.26 18.88 19.59
N ILE A 460 -19.26 17.99 19.46
CA ILE A 460 -19.05 17.16 18.27
C ILE A 460 -20.28 16.29 17.97
N GLU A 461 -20.82 15.59 18.98
CA GLU A 461 -22.04 14.77 18.82
C GLU A 461 -23.23 15.59 18.30
N ARG A 462 -23.42 16.81 18.85
CA ARG A 462 -24.47 17.72 18.41
C ARG A 462 -24.24 18.20 16.97
N GLU A 463 -23.03 18.60 16.64
CA GLU A 463 -22.65 19.04 15.29
C GLU A 463 -22.93 17.94 14.26
N ARG A 464 -22.51 16.69 14.51
CA ARG A 464 -22.77 15.57 13.59
C ARG A 464 -24.26 15.27 13.45
N LYS A 465 -25.01 15.34 14.55
CA LYS A 465 -26.46 15.17 14.53
C LYS A 465 -27.16 16.27 13.71
N GLU A 466 -26.76 17.52 13.90
CA GLU A 466 -27.29 18.66 13.14
C GLU A 466 -26.95 18.54 11.64
N ALA A 467 -25.73 18.13 11.30
CA ALA A 467 -25.33 17.87 9.92
C ALA A 467 -26.21 16.79 9.24
N MET A 468 -26.52 15.71 9.95
CA MET A 468 -27.47 14.69 9.47
C MET A 468 -28.89 15.26 9.32
N GLU A 469 -29.41 15.96 10.32
CA GLU A 469 -30.79 16.47 10.32
C GLU A 469 -31.03 17.54 9.24
N ASN A 470 -30.00 18.33 8.94
CA ASN A 470 -30.01 19.37 7.91
C ASN A 470 -29.73 18.82 6.49
N SER A 471 -29.30 17.56 6.36
CA SER A 471 -29.07 16.96 5.05
C SER A 471 -30.36 16.93 4.20
N PRO A 472 -30.32 17.38 2.93
CA PRO A 472 -31.46 17.28 2.02
C PRO A 472 -31.96 15.84 1.84
N VAL A 473 -31.03 14.87 1.86
CA VAL A 473 -31.35 13.44 1.72
C VAL A 473 -32.15 12.94 2.92
N TYR A 474 -31.69 13.28 4.13
CA TYR A 474 -32.34 12.88 5.38
C TYR A 474 -33.73 13.52 5.52
N SER A 475 -33.82 14.84 5.36
CA SER A 475 -35.05 15.61 5.55
C SER A 475 -36.16 15.20 4.57
N ARG A 476 -35.82 15.02 3.29
CA ARG A 476 -36.74 14.53 2.24
C ARG A 476 -37.25 13.13 2.56
N SER A 477 -36.35 12.22 2.92
CA SER A 477 -36.71 10.84 3.29
C SER A 477 -37.63 10.80 4.51
N LYS A 478 -37.29 11.55 5.58
CA LYS A 478 -38.08 11.61 6.81
C LYS A 478 -39.49 12.13 6.57
N GLY A 479 -39.63 13.12 5.69
CA GLY A 479 -40.92 13.62 5.22
C GLY A 479 -41.77 12.55 4.54
N ILE A 480 -41.16 11.73 3.67
CA ILE A 480 -41.84 10.61 2.97
C ILE A 480 -42.26 9.53 3.97
N GLN A 481 -41.35 9.12 4.87
CA GLN A 481 -41.64 8.12 5.90
C GLN A 481 -42.80 8.53 6.81
N ASN A 482 -42.82 9.80 7.25
CA ASN A 482 -43.91 10.33 8.07
C ASN A 482 -45.26 10.31 7.36
N LYS A 483 -45.29 10.62 6.05
CA LYS A 483 -46.52 10.52 5.24
C LYS A 483 -47.01 9.07 5.13
N ASN A 484 -46.11 8.13 4.88
CA ASN A 484 -46.44 6.70 4.75
C ASN A 484 -46.94 6.11 6.08
N ASN A 485 -46.30 6.46 7.21
CA ASN A 485 -46.76 6.04 8.54
C ASN A 485 -48.15 6.57 8.89
N LYS A 486 -48.46 7.82 8.50
CA LYS A 486 -49.80 8.40 8.67
C LYS A 486 -50.85 7.66 7.82
N ARG A 487 -50.53 7.31 6.57
CA ARG A 487 -51.42 6.52 5.69
C ARG A 487 -51.69 5.12 6.25
N LYS A 488 -50.65 4.36 6.62
CA LYS A 488 -50.78 3.02 7.23
C LYS A 488 -51.61 3.04 8.52
N LYS A 489 -51.46 4.07 9.37
CA LYS A 489 -52.29 4.23 10.58
C LYS A 489 -53.76 4.50 10.24
N LYS A 490 -54.05 5.26 9.18
CA LYS A 490 -55.41 5.54 8.73
C LYS A 490 -56.08 4.29 8.16
N GLU A 491 -55.38 3.55 7.30
CA GLU A 491 -55.85 2.28 6.73
C GLU A 491 -56.09 1.20 7.79
N LYS A 492 -55.22 1.13 8.81
CA LYS A 492 -55.41 0.20 9.94
C LYS A 492 -56.66 0.56 10.74
N LYS A 493 -56.86 1.85 11.06
CA LYS A 493 -58.09 2.32 11.71
C LYS A 493 -59.33 1.98 10.89
N GLU A 494 -59.33 2.21 9.58
CA GLU A 494 -60.45 1.90 8.70
C GLU A 494 -60.75 0.39 8.59
N LYS A 495 -59.72 -0.48 8.65
CA LYS A 495 -59.88 -1.94 8.69
C LYS A 495 -60.42 -2.43 10.03
N ASP A 496 -59.96 -1.86 11.14
CA ASP A 496 -60.43 -2.20 12.48
C ASP A 496 -61.91 -1.77 12.66
N THR A 497 -62.28 -0.56 12.21
CA THR A 497 -63.69 -0.10 12.24
C THR A 497 -64.62 -0.94 11.35
N LYS A 498 -64.12 -1.48 10.22
CA LYS A 498 -64.89 -2.41 9.37
C LYS A 498 -65.01 -3.82 9.96
N LYS A 499 -64.14 -4.21 10.89
CA LYS A 499 -64.25 -5.48 11.64
C LYS A 499 -65.27 -5.38 12.78
N ASP A 500 -65.42 -4.20 13.38
CA ASP A 500 -66.40 -3.97 14.46
C ASP A 500 -67.85 -3.81 13.93
N LEU A 501 -68.03 -3.72 12.60
CA LEU A 501 -69.32 -3.58 11.90
C LEU A 501 -69.79 -4.87 11.19
N LYS A 502 -69.07 -5.98 11.35
CA LYS A 502 -69.45 -7.33 10.91
C LYS A 502 -69.61 -8.23 12.12
#